data_AF-A0A926SLB8-F1
#
_entry.id   AF-A0A926SLB8-F1
#
_cell.length_a   1.000
_cell.length_b   1.000
_cell.length_c   1.000
_cell.angle_alpha   90.00
_cell.angle_beta   90.00
_cell.angle_gamma   90.00
#
_symmetry.space_group_name_H-M   'P 1'
#
loop_
_entity.id
_entity.type
_entity.pdbx_description
1 polymer ?
#
loop_
_entity_poly.entity_id
_entity_poly.type
_entity_poly.pdbx_seq_one_letter_code
_entity_poly.pdbx_strand_id
1 'polypeptide(L)'
;MYSLRTVLDTWLKQTTGQGSTLPDDQRQFVNNGTVLPLNSFATANNDHLKITLGRNAQGQQLQFKGRNTWFVYRPAVQILQNGKPQSPSPAPTPAPRPQPSKFSIRPLIDTWLKQTTAQGTSLPDSQRQFVNGSTVLPIVAYEVAPDNHLRITLGIDAQGNQVQFKGKNTWLIYQPAVQLLRDGQPIGNSPTPSGARQINSKGLRLLKSFEGLRLEAYLDAVGVWTIGYGTTSGVFPGQRITEAQAEEFLRRDLRRFEAAVTDLVTVPLNDDQFSALVSFTYNVGEGAFGGSTLLRLLNQRDYRGAAEQFQRWNLGDGVELPGLTRRRRAERALFLSEDFTVFL
;
A
#
# COMPACT_ATOMS: atom_id res chain seq x y z
N MET A 1 31.22 37.84 15.30
CA MET A 1 30.76 37.49 13.94
C MET A 1 30.18 36.09 13.97
N TYR A 2 28.98 35.91 13.42
CA TYR A 2 28.37 34.59 13.31
C TYR A 2 28.67 33.97 11.95
N SER A 3 28.86 32.66 11.93
CA SER A 3 28.90 31.88 10.70
C SER A 3 28.17 30.57 10.89
N LEU A 4 27.75 29.99 9.78
CA LEU A 4 27.17 28.67 9.68
C LEU A 4 28.22 27.75 9.07
N ARG A 5 28.51 26.64 9.72
CA ARG A 5 29.31 25.55 9.17
C ARG A 5 28.42 24.37 8.84
N THR A 6 28.45 23.87 7.61
CA THR A 6 27.80 22.60 7.28
C THR A 6 28.62 21.45 7.85
N VAL A 7 27.95 20.50 8.51
CA VAL A 7 28.56 19.27 9.06
C VAL A 7 28.17 18.03 8.24
N LEU A 8 27.25 18.20 7.29
CA LEU A 8 26.83 17.24 6.27
C LEU A 8 26.51 18.01 4.98
N ASP A 9 26.49 17.32 3.84
CA ASP A 9 25.96 17.87 2.60
C ASP A 9 24.50 18.26 2.79
N THR A 10 24.11 19.46 2.34
CA THR A 10 22.78 19.98 2.62
C THR A 10 22.30 20.97 1.56
N TRP A 11 21.02 21.33 1.66
CA TRP A 11 20.38 22.32 0.81
C TRP A 11 20.00 23.55 1.62
N LEU A 12 20.37 24.72 1.12
CA LEU A 12 19.67 25.97 1.42
C LEU A 12 18.40 26.01 0.57
N LYS A 13 17.26 26.35 1.17
CA LYS A 13 15.93 26.26 0.55
C LYS A 13 15.09 27.51 0.81
N GLN A 14 14.20 27.87 -0.10
CA GLN A 14 13.28 29.00 0.14
C GLN A 14 12.15 28.67 1.12
N THR A 15 11.89 27.38 1.35
CA THR A 15 10.87 26.89 2.28
C THR A 15 11.45 25.76 3.15
N THR A 16 10.72 25.37 4.19
CA THR A 16 11.07 24.22 5.04
C THR A 16 10.67 22.87 4.44
N GLY A 17 10.18 22.85 3.19
CA GLY A 17 9.81 21.63 2.45
C GLY A 17 11.02 20.76 2.09
N GLN A 18 10.78 19.55 1.58
CA GLN A 18 11.87 18.67 1.17
C GLN A 18 12.65 19.26 -0.01
N GLY A 19 13.99 19.28 0.07
CA GLY A 19 14.83 19.89 -0.96
C GLY A 19 14.72 19.21 -2.32
N SER A 20 14.42 17.91 -2.34
CA SER A 20 14.22 17.11 -3.55
C SER A 20 13.00 17.52 -4.38
N THR A 21 12.00 18.14 -3.75
CA THR A 21 10.74 18.56 -4.39
C THR A 21 10.73 20.02 -4.81
N LEU A 22 11.78 20.78 -4.47
CA LEU A 22 11.88 22.20 -4.83
C LEU A 22 12.54 22.38 -6.19
N PRO A 23 12.03 23.30 -7.04
CA PRO A 23 12.71 23.74 -8.25
C PRO A 23 14.15 24.21 -7.98
N ASP A 24 15.03 24.06 -8.96
CA ASP A 24 16.45 24.40 -8.79
C ASP A 24 16.69 25.87 -8.44
N ASP A 25 15.86 26.81 -8.91
CA ASP A 25 15.96 28.23 -8.54
C ASP A 25 15.57 28.50 -7.08
N GLN A 26 14.91 27.54 -6.42
CA GLN A 26 14.46 27.60 -5.02
C GLN A 26 15.34 26.85 -4.02
N ARG A 27 16.45 26.26 -4.49
CA ARG A 27 17.39 25.53 -3.65
C ARG A 27 18.84 25.80 -4.06
N GLN A 28 19.76 25.71 -3.11
CA GLN A 28 21.20 25.79 -3.35
C GLN A 28 21.89 24.68 -2.57
N PHE A 29 22.60 23.81 -3.28
CA PHE A 29 23.39 22.74 -2.64
C PHE A 29 24.63 23.34 -2.00
N VAL A 30 24.99 22.82 -0.82
CA VAL A 30 26.16 23.24 -0.06
C VAL A 30 26.86 22.00 0.49
N ASN A 31 28.12 21.82 0.10
CA ASN A 31 28.94 20.68 0.53
C ASN A 31 29.21 20.76 2.04
N ASN A 32 29.41 19.59 2.66
CA ASN A 32 29.94 19.47 4.01
C ASN A 32 31.24 20.27 4.18
N GLY A 33 31.42 20.90 5.34
CA GLY A 33 32.58 21.71 5.69
C GLY A 33 32.53 23.16 5.19
N THR A 34 31.52 23.53 4.39
CA THR A 34 31.34 24.91 3.93
C THR A 34 31.04 25.83 5.11
N VAL A 35 31.75 26.95 5.20
CA VAL A 35 31.51 28.00 6.20
C VAL A 35 30.94 29.23 5.51
N LEU A 36 29.74 29.62 5.92
CA LEU A 36 29.01 30.77 5.39
C LEU A 36 28.89 31.86 6.47
N PRO A 37 29.29 33.11 6.20
CA PRO A 37 29.08 34.21 7.13
C PRO A 37 27.57 34.44 7.30
N LEU A 38 27.13 34.78 8.51
CA LEU A 38 25.74 35.08 8.83
C LEU A 38 25.57 36.50 9.37
N ASN A 39 24.53 37.18 8.89
CA ASN A 39 24.01 38.40 9.51
C ASN A 39 23.03 38.07 10.66
N SER A 40 22.15 37.10 10.44
CA SER A 40 21.17 36.65 11.44
C SER A 40 20.76 35.20 11.20
N PHE A 41 20.22 34.57 12.25
CA PHE A 41 19.57 33.27 12.17
C PHE A 41 18.44 33.17 13.20
N ALA A 42 17.43 32.37 12.91
CA ALA A 42 16.32 32.07 13.81
C ALA A 42 15.85 30.62 13.62
N THR A 43 15.26 30.04 14.65
CA THR A 43 14.60 28.74 14.53
C THR A 43 13.37 28.84 13.62
N ALA A 44 13.12 27.78 12.85
CA ALA A 44 11.94 27.64 12.00
C ALA A 44 11.33 26.24 12.20
N ASN A 45 10.12 26.04 11.69
CA ASN A 45 9.39 24.77 11.76
C ASN A 45 10.14 23.63 11.04
N ASN A 46 9.78 22.39 11.35
CA ASN A 46 10.33 21.17 10.74
C ASN A 46 11.86 21.05 10.88
N ASP A 47 12.42 21.41 12.03
CA ASP A 47 13.88 21.36 12.29
C ASP A 47 14.73 22.16 11.32
N HIS A 48 14.25 23.33 10.90
CA HIS A 48 15.04 24.25 10.09
C HIS A 48 15.55 25.44 10.91
N LEU A 49 16.58 26.09 10.37
CA LEU A 49 16.95 27.46 10.69
C LEU A 49 16.59 28.35 9.50
N LYS A 50 15.99 29.50 9.76
CA LYS A 50 15.96 30.62 8.82
C LYS A 50 17.26 31.40 9.02
N ILE A 51 18.07 31.53 7.97
CA ILE A 51 19.36 32.21 7.99
C ILE A 51 19.35 33.39 7.03
N THR A 52 20.10 34.43 7.37
CA THR A 52 20.43 35.52 6.46
C THR A 52 21.95 35.58 6.34
N LEU A 53 22.47 35.36 5.13
CA LEU A 53 23.88 35.34 4.81
C LEU A 53 24.50 36.73 5.02
N GLY A 54 25.73 36.75 5.51
CA GLY A 54 26.53 37.95 5.72
C GLY A 54 27.36 38.32 4.49
N ARG A 55 28.41 39.11 4.69
CA ARG A 55 29.36 39.51 3.64
C ARG A 55 30.54 38.55 3.55
N ASN A 56 31.07 38.32 2.35
CA ASN A 56 32.29 37.55 2.11
C ASN A 56 33.55 38.31 2.60
N ALA A 57 34.73 37.70 2.45
CA ALA A 57 36.01 38.29 2.88
C ALA A 57 36.33 39.62 2.17
N GLN A 58 35.79 39.83 0.98
CA GLN A 58 35.92 41.05 0.17
C GLN A 58 34.85 42.11 0.52
N GLY A 59 34.01 41.87 1.53
CA GLY A 59 32.97 42.82 1.98
C GLY A 59 31.71 42.85 1.11
N GLN A 60 31.59 41.96 0.12
CA GLN A 60 30.41 41.85 -0.76
C GLN A 60 29.33 40.98 -0.09
N GLN A 61 28.06 41.38 -0.22
CA GLN A 61 26.93 40.62 0.31
C GLN A 61 26.89 39.22 -0.34
N LEU A 62 27.01 38.17 0.47
CA LEU A 62 26.91 36.81 -0.05
C LEU A 62 25.44 36.54 -0.40
N GLN A 63 25.24 36.05 -1.63
CA GLN A 63 23.95 35.66 -2.15
C GLN A 63 24.11 34.39 -2.97
N PHE A 64 23.07 33.56 -2.95
CA PHE A 64 22.89 32.49 -3.92
C PHE A 64 21.65 32.83 -4.72
N LYS A 65 21.70 32.73 -6.05
CA LYS A 65 20.52 32.94 -6.90
C LYS A 65 19.76 34.25 -6.58
N GLY A 66 20.52 35.33 -6.37
CA GLY A 66 20.01 36.67 -6.03
C GLY A 66 19.42 36.83 -4.63
N ARG A 67 19.60 35.85 -3.73
CA ARG A 67 18.98 35.82 -2.40
C ARG A 67 20.02 35.59 -1.30
N ASN A 68 19.87 36.33 -0.19
CA ASN A 68 20.68 36.14 1.00
C ASN A 68 19.93 35.43 2.15
N THR A 69 18.62 35.18 2.02
CA THR A 69 17.81 34.56 3.07
C THR A 69 17.33 33.19 2.65
N TRP A 70 17.55 32.20 3.52
CA TRP A 70 17.33 30.78 3.22
C TRP A 70 16.88 30.02 4.46
N PHE A 71 16.27 28.86 4.27
CA PHE A 71 16.06 27.83 5.27
C PHE A 71 17.09 26.72 5.09
N VAL A 72 17.62 26.20 6.19
CA VAL A 72 18.58 25.09 6.18
C VAL A 72 18.24 24.09 7.27
N TYR A 73 18.40 22.81 6.98
CA TYR A 73 18.10 21.75 7.92
C TYR A 73 19.07 21.83 9.12
N ARG A 74 18.52 22.11 10.31
CA ARG A 74 19.29 22.42 11.52
C ARG A 74 20.29 21.30 11.88
N PRO A 75 19.95 20.00 11.79
CA PRO A 75 20.90 18.93 12.10
C PRO A 75 22.10 18.84 11.15
N ALA A 76 22.04 19.45 9.96
CA ALA A 76 23.14 19.44 9.00
C ALA A 76 24.13 20.60 9.19
N VAL A 77 23.92 21.48 10.18
CA VAL A 77 24.68 22.71 10.34
C VAL A 77 25.03 23.01 11.80
N GLN A 78 26.10 23.78 11.99
CA GLN A 78 26.54 24.28 13.28
C GLN A 78 26.71 25.80 13.21
N ILE A 79 26.14 26.52 14.18
CA ILE A 79 26.37 27.96 14.34
C ILE A 79 27.68 28.17 15.09
N LEU A 80 28.56 28.97 14.51
CA LEU A 80 29.81 29.40 15.10
C LEU A 80 29.70 30.87 15.50
N GLN A 81 30.18 31.20 16.70
CA GLN A 81 30.39 32.56 17.14
C GLN A 81 31.90 32.79 17.26
N ASN A 82 32.44 33.72 16.47
CA ASN A 82 33.88 33.98 16.41
C ASN A 82 34.71 32.72 16.14
N GLY A 83 34.23 31.86 15.24
CA GLY A 83 34.90 30.61 14.84
C GLY A 83 34.75 29.45 15.84
N LYS A 84 34.16 29.68 17.01
CA LYS A 84 33.91 28.62 18.01
C LYS A 84 32.45 28.15 17.95
N PRO A 85 32.19 26.83 18.00
CA PRO A 85 30.84 26.31 18.17
C PRO A 85 30.16 26.88 19.42
N GLN A 86 28.88 27.23 19.32
CA GLN A 86 28.08 27.46 20.52
C GLN A 86 27.71 26.10 21.15
N SER A 87 28.14 25.85 22.39
CA SER A 87 27.91 24.59 23.14
C SER A 87 26.70 24.64 24.08
N PRO A 88 25.93 23.54 24.23
CA PRO A 88 25.65 22.55 23.22
C PRO A 88 24.17 22.65 22.82
N SER A 89 23.93 22.93 21.53
CA SER A 89 22.93 22.08 20.86
C SER A 89 23.42 20.64 21.06
N PRO A 90 22.59 19.69 21.52
CA PRO A 90 23.03 18.35 21.89
C PRO A 90 23.96 17.82 20.82
N ALA A 91 25.08 17.23 21.24
CA ALA A 91 25.97 16.52 20.33
C ALA A 91 25.06 15.71 19.38
N PRO A 92 25.30 15.71 18.05
CA PRO A 92 24.63 14.73 17.24
C PRO A 92 24.96 13.40 17.91
N THR A 93 23.96 12.77 18.52
CA THR A 93 23.92 11.32 18.57
C THR A 93 24.40 10.91 17.19
N PRO A 94 25.50 10.15 17.03
CA PRO A 94 26.01 9.80 15.71
C PRO A 94 24.79 9.43 14.90
N ALA A 95 24.46 10.25 13.87
CA ALA A 95 23.10 10.36 13.34
C ALA A 95 22.53 8.97 13.35
N PRO A 96 21.48 8.65 14.15
CA PRO A 96 21.14 7.28 14.49
C PRO A 96 21.21 6.51 13.20
N ARG A 97 22.24 5.65 13.09
CA ARG A 97 22.71 5.08 11.81
C ARG A 97 21.44 4.77 11.04
N PRO A 98 21.20 5.39 9.85
CA PRO A 98 19.86 5.57 9.32
C PRO A 98 19.07 4.30 9.58
N GLN A 99 18.14 4.38 10.54
CA GLN A 99 17.65 3.13 11.10
C GLN A 99 16.95 2.40 9.97
N PRO A 100 17.27 1.11 9.75
CA PRO A 100 16.62 0.36 8.70
C PRO A 100 15.12 0.53 8.86
N SER A 101 14.46 0.74 7.74
CA SER A 101 13.06 1.14 7.75
C SER A 101 12.27 0.12 8.54
N LYS A 102 11.50 0.59 9.55
CA LYS A 102 10.64 -0.29 10.37
C LYS A 102 9.64 -1.04 9.50
N PHE A 103 9.30 -0.50 8.34
CA PHE A 103 8.45 -1.14 7.36
C PHE A 103 9.28 -1.69 6.20
N SER A 104 8.88 -2.85 5.71
CA SER A 104 9.42 -3.43 4.47
C SER A 104 8.31 -4.13 3.70
N ILE A 105 8.58 -4.41 2.43
CA ILE A 105 7.77 -5.32 1.62
C ILE A 105 8.59 -6.56 1.29
N ARG A 106 7.90 -7.69 1.17
CA ARG A 106 8.47 -8.93 0.66
C ARG A 106 7.56 -9.47 -0.45
N PRO A 107 8.00 -9.46 -1.72
CA PRO A 107 7.30 -10.15 -2.78
C PRO A 107 7.18 -11.64 -2.47
N LEU A 108 5.99 -12.18 -2.67
CA LEU A 108 5.66 -13.60 -2.49
C LEU A 108 6.00 -14.43 -3.74
N ILE A 109 6.09 -13.74 -4.89
CA ILE A 109 6.47 -14.28 -6.19
C ILE A 109 7.38 -13.28 -6.91
N ASP A 110 8.10 -13.73 -7.93
CA ASP A 110 8.84 -12.85 -8.83
C ASP A 110 7.90 -11.80 -9.43
N THR A 111 8.31 -10.54 -9.34
CA THR A 111 7.43 -9.44 -9.70
C THR A 111 8.21 -8.23 -10.21
N TRP A 112 7.47 -7.20 -10.61
CA TRP A 112 8.01 -5.94 -11.11
C TRP A 112 7.59 -4.79 -10.21
N LEU A 113 8.57 -3.96 -9.84
CA LEU A 113 8.34 -2.56 -9.55
C LEU A 113 8.12 -1.82 -10.87
N LYS A 114 7.14 -0.92 -10.93
CA LYS A 114 6.68 -0.27 -12.16
C LYS A 114 6.43 1.22 -11.93
N GLN A 115 6.50 2.03 -12.98
CA GLN A 115 6.11 3.44 -12.90
C GLN A 115 4.64 3.69 -13.18
N THR A 116 3.96 2.73 -13.81
CA THR A 116 2.52 2.77 -14.08
C THR A 116 1.87 1.42 -13.70
N THR A 117 0.55 1.36 -13.74
CA THR A 117 -0.19 0.12 -13.45
C THR A 117 -0.16 -0.90 -14.59
N ALA A 118 0.33 -0.51 -15.79
CA ALA A 118 0.45 -1.37 -16.97
C ALA A 118 1.25 -2.66 -16.69
N GLN A 119 1.04 -3.70 -17.50
CA GLN A 119 1.74 -4.97 -17.35
C GLN A 119 3.27 -4.78 -17.39
N GLY A 120 4.00 -5.43 -16.48
CA GLY A 120 5.45 -5.25 -16.39
C GLY A 120 6.17 -5.62 -17.69
N THR A 121 5.67 -6.62 -18.41
CA THR A 121 6.19 -7.08 -19.70
C THR A 121 6.02 -6.05 -20.82
N SER A 122 5.03 -5.15 -20.75
CA SER A 122 4.78 -4.11 -21.75
C SER A 122 5.51 -2.80 -21.48
N LEU A 123 6.16 -2.66 -20.32
CA LEU A 123 6.89 -1.44 -19.95
C LEU A 123 8.34 -1.49 -20.43
N PRO A 124 8.92 -0.35 -20.88
CA PRO A 124 10.34 -0.28 -21.18
C PRO A 124 11.17 -0.45 -19.89
N ASP A 125 12.40 -0.95 -20.03
CA ASP A 125 13.28 -1.23 -18.89
C ASP A 125 13.58 -0.02 -18.02
N SER A 126 13.47 1.21 -18.53
CA SER A 126 13.62 2.44 -17.74
C SER A 126 12.47 2.69 -16.76
N GLN A 127 11.33 2.02 -16.96
CA GLN A 127 10.08 2.19 -16.21
C GLN A 127 9.69 0.98 -15.37
N ARG A 128 10.50 -0.08 -15.37
CA ARG A 128 10.28 -1.29 -14.57
C ARG A 128 11.57 -1.76 -13.90
N GLN A 129 11.45 -2.44 -12.77
CA GLN A 129 12.56 -3.10 -12.10
C GLN A 129 12.11 -4.48 -11.62
N PHE A 130 12.83 -5.52 -12.03
CA PHE A 130 12.55 -6.89 -11.59
C PHE A 130 12.94 -7.06 -10.12
N VAL A 131 12.12 -7.80 -9.38
CA VAL A 131 12.37 -8.15 -7.97
C VAL A 131 11.95 -9.59 -7.72
N ASN A 132 12.88 -10.39 -7.21
CA ASN A 132 12.62 -11.80 -6.91
C ASN A 132 11.60 -11.99 -5.77
N GLY A 133 10.85 -13.08 -5.83
CA GLY A 133 9.85 -13.54 -4.86
C GLY A 133 10.47 -14.01 -3.55
N SER A 134 11.10 -13.10 -2.82
CA SER A 134 11.60 -13.24 -1.44
C SER A 134 12.41 -12.01 -1.01
N THR A 135 12.78 -11.14 -1.95
CA THR A 135 13.59 -9.95 -1.67
C THR A 135 12.87 -9.01 -0.71
N VAL A 136 13.46 -8.77 0.46
CA VAL A 136 12.91 -7.80 1.42
C VAL A 136 13.41 -6.41 1.05
N LEU A 137 12.48 -5.52 0.71
CA LEU A 137 12.79 -4.13 0.39
C LEU A 137 12.32 -3.21 1.51
N PRO A 138 13.20 -2.41 2.13
CA PRO A 138 12.80 -1.43 3.13
C PRO A 138 11.94 -0.35 2.48
N ILE A 139 10.88 0.09 3.16
CA ILE A 139 10.00 1.17 2.72
C ILE A 139 9.78 2.17 3.84
N VAL A 140 9.71 3.45 3.50
CA VAL A 140 9.37 4.54 4.44
C VAL A 140 7.92 4.97 4.33
N ALA A 141 7.29 4.71 3.18
CA ALA A 141 5.89 4.99 2.95
C ALA A 141 5.30 4.01 1.94
N TYR A 142 4.00 3.82 2.03
CA TYR A 142 3.21 3.14 1.02
C TYR A 142 1.80 3.69 1.02
N GLU A 143 1.20 3.78 -0.16
CA GLU A 143 -0.17 4.18 -0.39
C GLU A 143 -0.80 3.24 -1.41
N VAL A 144 -2.12 3.13 -1.39
CA VAL A 144 -2.85 2.44 -2.45
C VAL A 144 -2.68 3.20 -3.73
N ALA A 145 -2.54 2.45 -4.80
CA ALA A 145 -2.69 2.95 -6.14
C ALA A 145 -3.82 2.18 -6.86
N PRO A 146 -4.34 2.71 -7.98
CA PRO A 146 -5.28 2.00 -8.83
C PRO A 146 -4.79 0.61 -9.25
N ASP A 147 -5.71 -0.20 -9.78
CA ASP A 147 -5.41 -1.51 -10.40
C ASP A 147 -4.68 -2.51 -9.48
N ASN A 148 -5.00 -2.46 -8.17
CA ASN A 148 -4.41 -3.31 -7.14
C ASN A 148 -2.88 -3.12 -7.00
N HIS A 149 -2.38 -1.90 -7.17
CA HIS A 149 -0.97 -1.58 -6.88
C HIS A 149 -0.83 -0.91 -5.50
N LEU A 150 0.33 -1.09 -4.88
CA LEU A 150 0.83 -0.18 -3.86
C LEU A 150 1.82 0.77 -4.52
N ARG A 151 1.66 2.07 -4.29
CA ARG A 151 2.74 3.02 -4.49
C ARG A 151 3.59 3.03 -3.23
N ILE A 152 4.81 2.53 -3.35
CA ILE A 152 5.78 2.45 -2.26
C ILE A 152 6.85 3.51 -2.43
N THR A 153 7.37 4.00 -1.31
CA THR A 153 8.61 4.77 -1.25
C THR A 153 9.66 3.93 -0.53
N LEU A 154 10.66 3.49 -1.29
CA LEU A 154 11.80 2.74 -0.80
C LEU A 154 12.56 3.55 0.24
N GLY A 155 12.95 2.85 1.30
CA GLY A 155 13.62 3.41 2.46
C GLY A 155 15.11 3.15 2.43
N ILE A 156 15.68 3.08 3.62
CA ILE A 156 17.10 2.85 3.84
C ILE A 156 17.34 1.40 4.23
N ASP A 157 18.39 0.79 3.67
CA ASP A 157 18.84 -0.57 3.96
C ASP A 157 19.56 -0.68 5.32
N ALA A 158 19.94 -1.91 5.70
CA ALA A 158 20.63 -2.19 6.96
C ALA A 158 22.04 -1.54 7.04
N GLN A 159 22.61 -1.19 5.89
CA GLN A 159 23.91 -0.54 5.75
C GLN A 159 23.80 0.99 5.80
N GLY A 160 22.59 1.54 5.80
CA GLY A 160 22.34 2.97 5.84
C GLY A 160 22.24 3.64 4.47
N ASN A 161 22.15 2.87 3.38
CA ASN A 161 22.02 3.41 2.03
C ASN A 161 20.55 3.55 1.62
N GLN A 162 20.23 4.66 0.96
CA GLN A 162 18.93 4.86 0.32
C GLN A 162 18.73 3.83 -0.79
N VAL A 163 17.76 2.94 -0.62
CA VAL A 163 17.39 1.98 -1.65
C VAL A 163 16.68 2.73 -2.77
N GLN A 164 17.20 2.56 -3.98
CA GLN A 164 16.66 3.12 -5.20
C GLN A 164 17.00 2.22 -6.37
N PHE A 165 16.13 2.23 -7.38
CA PHE A 165 16.38 1.57 -8.65
C PHE A 165 16.32 2.62 -9.73
N LYS A 166 17.29 2.64 -10.64
CA LYS A 166 17.30 3.58 -11.78
C LYS A 166 17.12 5.05 -11.35
N GLY A 167 17.73 5.43 -10.22
CA GLY A 167 17.65 6.77 -9.63
C GLY A 167 16.29 7.13 -9.01
N LYS A 168 15.40 6.15 -8.81
CA LYS A 168 14.04 6.35 -8.29
C LYS A 168 13.83 5.51 -7.03
N ASN A 169 13.25 6.14 -6.02
CA ASN A 169 12.85 5.46 -4.78
C ASN A 169 11.33 5.20 -4.72
N THR A 170 10.54 5.74 -5.64
CA THR A 170 9.09 5.58 -5.64
C THR A 170 8.64 4.72 -6.80
N TRP A 171 7.86 3.68 -6.48
CA TRP A 171 7.47 2.64 -7.43
C TRP A 171 6.05 2.15 -7.15
N LEU A 172 5.38 1.63 -8.17
CA LEU A 172 4.19 0.82 -8.05
C LEU A 172 4.57 -0.66 -7.99
N ILE A 173 3.94 -1.42 -7.11
CA ILE A 173 4.09 -2.88 -7.04
C ILE A 173 2.72 -3.54 -6.90
N TYR A 174 2.52 -4.69 -7.53
CA TYR A 174 1.24 -5.38 -7.50
C TYR A 174 0.96 -5.90 -6.08
N GLN A 175 -0.05 -5.32 -5.44
CA GLN A 175 -0.36 -5.49 -4.02
C GLN A 175 -0.63 -6.95 -3.62
N PRO A 176 -1.35 -7.78 -4.40
CA PRO A 176 -1.55 -9.19 -4.07
C PRO A 176 -0.27 -10.03 -4.10
N ALA A 177 0.78 -9.57 -4.79
CA ALA A 177 2.06 -10.27 -4.85
C ALA A 177 3.04 -9.87 -3.74
N VAL A 178 2.65 -9.02 -2.79
CA VAL A 178 3.54 -8.54 -1.73
C VAL A 178 2.96 -8.72 -0.34
N GLN A 179 3.82 -9.06 0.62
CA GLN A 179 3.54 -9.02 2.04
C GLN A 179 4.17 -7.75 2.63
N LEU A 180 3.37 -6.91 3.27
CA LEU A 180 3.88 -5.82 4.11
C LEU A 180 4.40 -6.39 5.44
N LEU A 181 5.51 -5.84 5.90
CA LEU A 181 6.18 -6.24 7.14
C LEU A 181 6.39 -5.00 8.02
N ARG A 182 6.22 -5.15 9.32
CA ARG A 182 6.67 -4.20 10.35
C ARG A 182 7.60 -4.92 11.31
N ASP A 183 8.80 -4.39 11.48
CA ASP A 183 9.84 -4.99 12.32
C ASP A 183 10.10 -6.47 11.95
N GLY A 184 10.04 -6.78 10.65
CA GLY A 184 10.21 -8.13 10.08
C GLY A 184 9.00 -9.06 10.19
N GLN A 185 7.92 -8.62 10.86
CA GLN A 185 6.70 -9.41 11.04
C GLN A 185 5.62 -9.01 10.02
N PRO A 186 4.86 -9.96 9.44
CA PRO A 186 3.71 -9.66 8.60
C PRO A 186 2.74 -8.70 9.27
N ILE A 187 2.46 -7.58 8.61
CA ILE A 187 1.32 -6.72 8.92
C ILE A 187 0.27 -6.93 7.83
N GLY A 188 -1.01 -6.90 8.21
CA GLY A 188 -2.12 -7.05 7.27
C GLY A 188 -1.92 -6.11 6.08
N ASN A 189 -2.06 -6.65 4.87
CA ASN A 189 -1.90 -5.88 3.64
C ASN A 189 -3.01 -4.84 3.54
N SER A 190 -2.77 -3.58 3.87
CA SER A 190 -3.66 -2.47 3.52
C SER A 190 -2.90 -1.15 3.57
N PRO A 191 -2.98 -0.40 2.47
CA PRO A 191 -4.05 0.56 2.42
C PRO A 191 -4.86 0.29 1.15
N THR A 192 -6.17 0.29 1.29
CA THR A 192 -7.18 0.56 0.24
C THR A 192 -7.77 1.93 0.60
N PRO A 193 -8.22 2.75 -0.37
CA PRO A 193 -8.58 4.14 -0.09
C PRO A 193 -9.78 4.11 0.85
N SER A 194 -9.58 4.62 2.07
CA SER A 194 -10.54 4.73 3.18
C SER A 194 -11.59 3.60 3.28
N GLY A 195 -11.32 2.60 4.12
CA GLY A 195 -12.36 1.91 4.88
C GLY A 195 -13.22 0.83 4.21
N ALA A 196 -13.03 0.52 2.92
CA ALA A 196 -13.73 -0.60 2.30
C ALA A 196 -13.18 -1.95 2.81
N ARG A 197 -14.02 -2.67 3.55
CA ARG A 197 -13.70 -4.00 4.09
C ARG A 197 -13.58 -5.02 2.97
N GLN A 198 -12.58 -5.91 3.05
CA GLN A 198 -12.32 -6.94 2.05
C GLN A 198 -12.46 -8.35 2.63
N ILE A 199 -12.70 -9.32 1.75
CA ILE A 199 -12.70 -10.73 2.11
C ILE A 199 -11.33 -11.16 2.63
N ASN A 200 -11.29 -11.92 3.72
CA ASN A 200 -10.06 -12.45 4.28
C ASN A 200 -9.57 -13.69 3.52
N SER A 201 -8.39 -14.21 3.87
CA SER A 201 -7.79 -15.36 3.19
C SER A 201 -8.61 -16.65 3.33
N LYS A 202 -9.30 -16.85 4.46
CA LYS A 202 -10.19 -18.00 4.68
C LYS A 202 -11.39 -17.94 3.73
N GLY A 203 -12.05 -16.80 3.65
CA GLY A 203 -13.18 -16.59 2.74
C GLY A 203 -12.81 -16.73 1.28
N LEU A 204 -11.66 -16.18 0.89
CA LEU A 204 -11.17 -16.32 -0.47
C LEU A 204 -10.88 -17.79 -0.80
N ARG A 205 -10.28 -18.55 0.13
CA ARG A 205 -10.06 -20.00 -0.03
C ARG A 205 -11.37 -20.76 -0.18
N LEU A 206 -12.35 -20.47 0.67
CA LEU A 206 -13.70 -21.06 0.60
C LEU A 206 -14.31 -20.80 -0.77
N LEU A 207 -14.33 -19.55 -1.22
CA LEU A 207 -14.94 -19.17 -2.49
C LEU A 207 -14.24 -19.88 -3.66
N LYS A 208 -12.89 -19.81 -3.72
CA LYS A 208 -12.10 -20.46 -4.78
C LYS A 208 -12.40 -21.96 -4.89
N SER A 209 -12.62 -22.63 -3.75
CA SER A 209 -12.93 -24.07 -3.74
C SER A 209 -14.29 -24.43 -4.33
N PHE A 210 -15.28 -23.54 -4.26
CA PHE A 210 -16.62 -23.77 -4.83
C PHE A 210 -16.76 -23.31 -6.28
N GLU A 211 -16.08 -22.22 -6.68
CA GLU A 211 -16.14 -21.75 -8.08
C GLU A 211 -15.27 -22.61 -9.01
N GLY A 212 -14.18 -23.15 -8.50
CA GLY A 212 -13.20 -23.90 -9.29
C GLY A 212 -12.38 -23.00 -10.22
N LEU A 213 -11.23 -23.51 -10.69
CA LEU A 213 -10.30 -22.76 -11.53
C LEU A 213 -10.31 -23.26 -12.97
N ARG A 214 -10.54 -22.36 -13.94
CA ARG A 214 -10.36 -22.61 -15.37
C ARG A 214 -9.41 -21.60 -15.99
N LEU A 215 -8.22 -22.05 -16.40
CA LEU A 215 -7.17 -21.17 -16.95
C LEU A 215 -7.34 -20.86 -18.44
N GLU A 216 -8.29 -21.52 -19.09
CA GLU A 216 -8.65 -21.29 -20.49
C GLU A 216 -10.12 -20.90 -20.56
N ALA A 217 -10.46 -19.93 -21.40
CA ALA A 217 -11.83 -19.48 -21.58
C ALA A 217 -12.71 -20.63 -22.09
N TYR A 218 -13.90 -20.78 -21.49
CA TYR A 218 -14.90 -21.78 -21.85
C TYR A 218 -16.28 -21.12 -21.94
N LEU A 219 -17.23 -21.76 -22.64
CA LEU A 219 -18.63 -21.36 -22.61
C LEU A 219 -19.30 -22.02 -21.41
N ASP A 220 -19.95 -21.22 -20.56
CA ASP A 220 -20.78 -21.74 -19.48
C ASP A 220 -22.08 -22.40 -20.01
N ALA A 221 -22.93 -22.88 -19.10
CA ALA A 221 -24.17 -23.58 -19.45
C ALA A 221 -25.16 -22.73 -20.28
N VAL A 222 -25.01 -21.40 -20.28
CA VAL A 222 -25.88 -20.46 -21.00
C VAL A 222 -25.17 -19.80 -22.19
N GLY A 223 -23.97 -20.26 -22.54
CA GLY A 223 -23.22 -19.80 -23.71
C GLY A 223 -22.44 -18.50 -23.52
N VAL A 224 -22.11 -18.12 -22.28
CA VAL A 224 -21.28 -16.95 -21.98
C VAL A 224 -19.82 -17.36 -21.77
N TRP A 225 -18.90 -16.63 -22.42
CA TRP A 225 -17.47 -16.84 -22.24
C TRP A 225 -17.05 -16.55 -20.79
N THR A 226 -16.47 -17.55 -20.14
CA THR A 226 -16.11 -17.55 -18.72
C THR A 226 -14.67 -18.04 -18.54
N ILE A 227 -13.94 -17.48 -17.57
CA ILE A 227 -12.56 -17.87 -17.24
C ILE A 227 -12.27 -17.65 -15.75
N GLY A 228 -11.20 -18.26 -15.24
CA GLY A 228 -10.76 -18.12 -13.86
C GLY A 228 -11.72 -18.78 -12.88
N TYR A 229 -12.20 -17.99 -11.92
CA TYR A 229 -13.17 -18.40 -10.88
C TYR A 229 -14.58 -17.89 -11.19
N GLY A 230 -15.02 -17.97 -12.45
CA GLY A 230 -16.35 -17.51 -12.88
C GLY A 230 -16.41 -16.10 -13.47
N THR A 231 -15.27 -15.51 -13.85
CA THR A 231 -15.23 -14.18 -14.48
C THR A 231 -15.75 -14.25 -15.91
N THR A 232 -16.66 -13.35 -16.27
CA THR A 232 -17.24 -13.23 -17.62
C THR A 232 -16.88 -11.90 -18.30
N SER A 233 -16.54 -10.88 -17.53
CA SER A 233 -16.24 -9.55 -18.06
C SER A 233 -14.92 -9.53 -18.83
N GLY A 234 -14.99 -9.20 -20.12
CA GLY A 234 -13.83 -9.08 -21.00
C GLY A 234 -13.22 -10.41 -21.41
N VAL A 235 -13.98 -11.50 -21.30
CA VAL A 235 -13.53 -12.84 -21.72
C VAL A 235 -13.83 -13.07 -23.19
N PHE A 236 -12.87 -13.64 -23.92
CA PHE A 236 -12.98 -13.91 -25.36
C PHE A 236 -12.45 -15.32 -25.72
N PRO A 237 -12.89 -15.90 -26.85
CA PRO A 237 -12.46 -17.23 -27.27
C PRO A 237 -10.93 -17.35 -27.34
N GLY A 238 -10.39 -18.45 -26.80
CA GLY A 238 -8.95 -18.73 -26.83
C GLY A 238 -8.11 -17.95 -25.80
N GLN A 239 -8.73 -17.11 -24.97
CA GLN A 239 -8.03 -16.44 -23.87
C GLN A 239 -7.48 -17.46 -22.86
N ARG A 240 -6.23 -17.24 -22.44
CA ARG A 240 -5.56 -18.02 -21.40
C ARG A 240 -5.00 -17.10 -20.33
N ILE A 241 -5.07 -17.54 -19.08
CA ILE A 241 -4.57 -16.79 -17.92
C ILE A 241 -3.77 -17.69 -16.97
N THR A 242 -2.96 -17.09 -16.12
CA THR A 242 -2.32 -17.77 -14.98
C THR A 242 -3.26 -17.82 -13.78
N GLU A 243 -2.96 -18.67 -12.79
CA GLU A 243 -3.73 -18.68 -11.54
C GLU A 243 -3.70 -17.33 -10.83
N ALA A 244 -2.56 -16.62 -10.88
CA ALA A 244 -2.43 -15.28 -10.30
C ALA A 244 -3.36 -14.27 -10.99
N GLN A 245 -3.51 -14.35 -12.32
CA GLN A 245 -4.47 -13.54 -13.08
C GLN A 245 -5.92 -13.95 -12.79
N ALA A 246 -6.19 -15.24 -12.60
CA ALA A 246 -7.52 -15.71 -12.20
C ALA A 246 -7.93 -15.17 -10.83
N GLU A 247 -7.00 -15.14 -9.85
CA GLU A 247 -7.25 -14.53 -8.55
C GLU A 247 -7.41 -13.00 -8.66
N GLU A 248 -6.65 -12.34 -9.54
CA GLU A 248 -6.82 -10.90 -9.82
C GLU A 248 -8.24 -10.59 -10.32
N PHE A 249 -8.71 -11.37 -11.29
CA PHE A 249 -10.05 -11.21 -11.85
C PHE A 249 -11.12 -11.44 -10.79
N LEU A 250 -10.96 -12.51 -9.99
CA LEU A 250 -11.84 -12.79 -8.87
C LEU A 250 -11.88 -11.61 -7.88
N ARG A 251 -10.73 -11.09 -7.45
CA ARG A 251 -10.67 -9.95 -6.52
C ARG A 251 -11.31 -8.69 -7.09
N ARG A 252 -11.14 -8.43 -8.38
CA ARG A 252 -11.83 -7.32 -9.07
C ARG A 252 -13.34 -7.51 -9.01
N ASP A 253 -13.82 -8.70 -9.36
CA ASP A 253 -15.24 -9.02 -9.42
C ASP A 253 -15.87 -8.99 -8.00
N LEU A 254 -15.09 -9.38 -6.97
CA LEU A 254 -15.49 -9.34 -5.57
C LEU A 254 -15.78 -7.94 -5.03
N ARG A 255 -15.15 -6.88 -5.56
CA ARG A 255 -15.32 -5.51 -5.05
C ARG A 255 -16.79 -5.07 -5.01
N ARG A 256 -17.57 -5.49 -6.01
CA ARG A 256 -19.00 -5.21 -6.08
C ARG A 256 -19.74 -5.84 -4.89
N PHE A 257 -19.46 -7.11 -4.60
CA PHE A 257 -20.11 -7.84 -3.51
C PHE A 257 -19.61 -7.41 -2.13
N GLU A 258 -18.33 -7.06 -1.99
CA GLU A 258 -17.76 -6.48 -0.77
C GLU A 258 -18.43 -5.13 -0.43
N ALA A 259 -18.65 -4.27 -1.44
CA ALA A 259 -19.39 -3.02 -1.28
C ALA A 259 -20.85 -3.29 -0.89
N ALA A 260 -21.55 -4.20 -1.59
CA ALA A 260 -22.93 -4.53 -1.27
C ALA A 260 -23.10 -5.06 0.16
N VAL A 261 -22.21 -5.95 0.63
CA VAL A 261 -22.26 -6.43 2.02
C VAL A 261 -21.98 -5.29 3.00
N THR A 262 -21.03 -4.41 2.70
CA THR A 262 -20.72 -3.25 3.54
C THR A 262 -21.90 -2.28 3.65
N ASP A 263 -22.60 -2.02 2.55
CA ASP A 263 -23.70 -1.06 2.50
C ASP A 263 -24.99 -1.62 3.14
N LEU A 264 -25.25 -2.91 2.97
CA LEU A 264 -26.49 -3.56 3.42
C LEU A 264 -26.45 -3.97 4.90
N VAL A 265 -25.27 -4.30 5.44
CA VAL A 265 -25.13 -4.73 6.84
C VAL A 265 -24.94 -3.54 7.76
N THR A 266 -25.85 -3.38 8.72
CA THR A 266 -25.89 -2.21 9.63
C THR A 266 -25.35 -2.52 11.03
N VAL A 267 -24.88 -3.75 11.25
CA VAL A 267 -24.32 -4.23 12.53
C VAL A 267 -22.84 -4.57 12.39
N PRO A 268 -22.05 -4.52 13.48
CA PRO A 268 -20.66 -4.94 13.43
C PRO A 268 -20.53 -6.41 13.01
N LEU A 269 -19.54 -6.70 12.17
CA LEU A 269 -19.16 -8.06 11.79
C LEU A 269 -17.69 -8.29 12.13
N ASN A 270 -17.31 -9.53 12.45
CA ASN A 270 -15.92 -9.97 12.39
C ASN A 270 -15.53 -10.34 10.93
N ASP A 271 -14.23 -10.57 10.68
CA ASP A 271 -13.73 -10.77 9.32
C ASP A 271 -14.23 -12.05 8.68
N ASP A 272 -14.44 -13.10 9.46
CA ASP A 272 -14.96 -14.38 8.98
C ASP A 272 -16.45 -14.25 8.59
N GLN A 273 -17.24 -13.54 9.39
CA GLN A 273 -18.64 -13.21 9.09
C GLN A 273 -18.77 -12.40 7.81
N PHE A 274 -18.00 -11.32 7.68
CA PHE A 274 -17.98 -10.53 6.45
C PHE A 274 -17.61 -11.39 5.24
N SER A 275 -16.58 -12.21 5.39
CA SER A 275 -16.08 -13.07 4.32
C SER A 275 -17.08 -14.15 3.88
N ALA A 276 -17.80 -14.75 4.83
CA ALA A 276 -18.87 -15.70 4.55
C ALA A 276 -20.03 -15.03 3.80
N LEU A 277 -20.41 -13.82 4.19
CA LEU A 277 -21.47 -13.05 3.52
C LEU A 277 -21.06 -12.64 2.11
N VAL A 278 -19.80 -12.24 1.89
CA VAL A 278 -19.30 -11.94 0.54
C VAL A 278 -19.33 -13.20 -0.34
N SER A 279 -18.90 -14.36 0.17
CA SER A 279 -18.96 -15.62 -0.58
C SER A 279 -20.38 -16.06 -0.92
N PHE A 280 -21.31 -15.88 0.03
CA PHE A 280 -22.73 -16.11 -0.16
C PHE A 280 -23.31 -15.17 -1.23
N THR A 281 -23.04 -13.87 -1.10
CA THR A 281 -23.55 -12.84 -2.01
C THR A 281 -23.00 -13.01 -3.43
N TYR A 282 -21.75 -13.44 -3.58
CA TYR A 282 -21.18 -13.81 -4.89
C TYR A 282 -22.01 -14.91 -5.57
N ASN A 283 -22.49 -15.89 -4.80
CA ASN A 283 -23.25 -17.01 -5.34
C ASN A 283 -24.71 -16.68 -5.66
N VAL A 284 -25.40 -16.00 -4.74
CA VAL A 284 -26.85 -15.77 -4.85
C VAL A 284 -27.19 -14.43 -5.50
N GLY A 285 -26.22 -13.51 -5.59
CA GLY A 285 -26.39 -12.14 -6.06
C GLY A 285 -26.83 -11.15 -4.97
N GLU A 286 -26.52 -9.87 -5.20
CA GLU A 286 -26.78 -8.77 -4.26
C GLU A 286 -28.27 -8.59 -3.94
N GLY A 287 -29.13 -8.70 -4.95
CA GLY A 287 -30.58 -8.54 -4.77
C GLY A 287 -31.16 -9.63 -3.87
N ALA A 288 -30.75 -10.89 -4.07
CA ALA A 288 -31.17 -12.01 -3.24
C ALA A 288 -30.67 -11.85 -1.79
N PHE A 289 -29.42 -11.43 -1.61
CA PHE A 289 -28.88 -11.13 -0.27
C PHE A 289 -29.63 -9.97 0.41
N GLY A 290 -29.85 -8.86 -0.30
CA GLY A 290 -30.55 -7.68 0.20
C GLY A 290 -31.99 -7.94 0.63
N GLY A 291 -32.69 -8.85 -0.05
CA GLY A 291 -34.05 -9.28 0.31
C GLY A 291 -34.12 -10.45 1.31
N SER A 292 -32.98 -10.95 1.80
CA SER A 292 -32.94 -12.21 2.54
C SER A 292 -33.41 -12.08 3.99
N THR A 293 -34.03 -13.15 4.50
CA THR A 293 -34.26 -13.30 5.96
C THR A 293 -32.93 -13.36 6.73
N LEU A 294 -31.87 -13.83 6.10
CA LEU A 294 -30.52 -13.84 6.66
C LEU A 294 -30.07 -12.42 7.03
N LEU A 295 -30.10 -11.49 6.07
CA LEU A 295 -29.72 -10.09 6.30
C LEU A 295 -30.64 -9.43 7.33
N ARG A 296 -31.95 -9.70 7.27
CA ARG A 296 -32.92 -9.16 8.22
C ARG A 296 -32.58 -9.56 9.67
N LEU A 297 -32.32 -10.85 9.92
CA LEU A 297 -31.95 -11.34 11.26
C LEU A 297 -30.59 -10.79 11.70
N LEU A 298 -29.61 -10.75 10.78
CA LEU A 298 -28.29 -10.19 11.05
C LEU A 298 -28.37 -8.73 11.51
N ASN A 299 -29.10 -7.88 10.78
CA ASN A 299 -29.28 -6.47 11.13
C ASN A 299 -30.07 -6.25 12.43
N GLN A 300 -30.80 -7.26 12.90
CA GLN A 300 -31.42 -7.30 14.24
C GLN A 300 -30.44 -7.78 15.33
N ARG A 301 -29.15 -7.96 15.00
CA ARG A 301 -28.10 -8.55 15.83
C ARG A 301 -28.34 -10.01 16.23
N ASP A 302 -29.24 -10.70 15.53
CA ASP A 302 -29.42 -12.15 15.69
C ASP A 302 -28.45 -12.91 14.79
N TYR A 303 -27.18 -12.90 15.18
CA TYR A 303 -26.10 -13.57 14.44
C TYR A 303 -26.32 -15.08 14.32
N ARG A 304 -26.85 -15.71 15.37
CA ARG A 304 -27.10 -17.15 15.37
C ARG A 304 -28.27 -17.50 14.45
N GLY A 305 -29.37 -16.76 14.52
CA GLY A 305 -30.50 -16.90 13.62
C GLY A 305 -30.10 -16.67 12.15
N ALA A 306 -29.26 -15.66 11.89
CA ALA A 306 -28.69 -15.42 10.57
C ALA A 306 -27.85 -16.61 10.07
N ALA A 307 -27.00 -17.18 10.92
CA ALA A 307 -26.19 -18.36 10.57
C ALA A 307 -27.04 -19.56 10.14
N GLU A 308 -28.20 -19.78 10.77
CA GLU A 308 -29.11 -20.85 10.35
C GLU A 308 -29.82 -20.59 9.02
N GLN A 309 -29.88 -19.33 8.56
CA GLN A 309 -30.51 -19.02 7.28
C GLN A 309 -29.67 -19.45 6.07
N PHE A 310 -28.36 -19.65 6.18
CA PHE A 310 -27.52 -20.09 5.05
C PHE A 310 -28.06 -21.38 4.41
N GLN A 311 -28.48 -22.35 5.22
CA GLN A 311 -28.91 -23.67 4.74
C GLN A 311 -30.17 -23.62 3.86
N ARG A 312 -30.95 -22.54 3.93
CA ARG A 312 -32.18 -22.37 3.13
C ARG A 312 -31.90 -22.01 1.67
N TRP A 313 -30.67 -21.66 1.34
CA TRP A 313 -30.23 -21.24 0.01
C TRP A 313 -29.49 -22.37 -0.72
N ASN A 314 -30.11 -23.55 -0.73
CA ASN A 314 -29.58 -24.78 -1.31
C ASN A 314 -30.40 -25.29 -2.50
N LEU A 315 -31.40 -24.54 -2.96
CA LEU A 315 -32.29 -24.93 -4.06
C LEU A 315 -31.81 -24.38 -5.41
N GLY A 316 -31.95 -25.17 -6.47
CA GLY A 316 -31.95 -24.74 -7.87
C GLY A 316 -33.19 -25.31 -8.57
N ASP A 317 -33.96 -24.48 -9.27
CA ASP A 317 -35.26 -24.83 -9.85
C ASP A 317 -36.21 -25.56 -8.88
N GLY A 318 -36.18 -25.16 -7.60
CA GLY A 318 -37.02 -25.72 -6.54
C GLY A 318 -36.54 -27.06 -5.96
N VAL A 319 -35.41 -27.60 -6.43
CA VAL A 319 -34.85 -28.87 -5.96
C VAL A 319 -33.55 -28.62 -5.18
N GLU A 320 -33.36 -29.35 -4.08
CA GLU A 320 -32.11 -29.29 -3.32
C GLU A 320 -30.92 -29.78 -4.15
N LEU A 321 -29.87 -28.95 -4.21
CA LEU A 321 -28.64 -29.27 -4.89
C LEU A 321 -27.56 -29.61 -3.86
N PRO A 322 -27.02 -30.85 -3.84
CA PRO A 322 -26.01 -31.26 -2.87
C PRO A 322 -24.77 -30.35 -2.83
N GLY A 323 -24.37 -29.81 -3.99
CA GLY A 323 -23.27 -28.84 -4.08
C GLY A 323 -23.57 -27.53 -3.34
N LEU A 324 -24.78 -26.97 -3.51
CA LEU A 324 -25.19 -25.79 -2.76
C LEU A 324 -25.35 -26.09 -1.27
N THR A 325 -25.92 -27.24 -0.90
CA THR A 325 -26.02 -27.67 0.51
C THR A 325 -24.63 -27.71 1.18
N ARG A 326 -23.62 -28.28 0.52
CA ARG A 326 -22.23 -28.27 1.04
C ARG A 326 -21.67 -26.86 1.14
N ARG A 327 -21.85 -26.03 0.11
CA ARG A 327 -21.41 -24.62 0.10
C ARG A 327 -22.01 -23.82 1.25
N ARG A 328 -23.32 -23.92 1.47
CA ARG A 328 -24.01 -23.22 2.57
C ARG A 328 -23.53 -23.67 3.95
N ARG A 329 -23.20 -24.96 4.13
CA ARG A 329 -22.60 -25.46 5.37
C ARG A 329 -21.20 -24.89 5.60
N ALA A 330 -20.37 -24.84 4.57
CA ALA A 330 -19.05 -24.23 4.65
C ALA A 330 -19.12 -22.73 4.99
N GLU A 331 -19.98 -21.97 4.31
CA GLU A 331 -20.16 -20.54 4.56
C GLU A 331 -20.70 -20.28 5.97
N ARG A 332 -21.67 -21.09 6.44
CA ARG A 332 -22.16 -21.04 7.83
C ARG A 332 -21.04 -21.31 8.84
N ALA A 333 -20.22 -22.34 8.61
CA ALA A 333 -19.10 -22.66 9.49
C ALA A 333 -18.10 -21.51 9.53
N LEU A 334 -17.73 -20.93 8.38
CA LEU A 334 -16.89 -19.73 8.34
C LEU A 334 -17.56 -18.57 9.09
N PHE A 335 -18.86 -18.31 8.89
CA PHE A 335 -19.58 -17.25 9.59
C PHE A 335 -19.54 -17.39 11.12
N LEU A 336 -19.51 -18.63 11.63
CA LEU A 336 -19.38 -18.95 13.04
C LEU A 336 -17.91 -19.05 13.51
N SER A 337 -16.94 -18.72 12.63
CA SER A 337 -15.50 -18.90 12.86
C SER A 337 -15.09 -20.34 13.18
N GLU A 338 -15.85 -21.31 12.68
CA GLU A 338 -15.58 -22.75 12.76
C GLU A 338 -14.74 -23.23 11.57
N ASP A 339 -14.24 -24.47 11.64
CA ASP A 339 -13.51 -25.08 10.54
C ASP A 339 -14.48 -25.47 9.40
N PHE A 340 -14.48 -24.67 8.33
CA PHE A 340 -15.28 -24.93 7.14
C PHE A 340 -14.67 -25.99 6.21
N THR A 341 -13.40 -26.39 6.42
CA THR A 341 -12.67 -27.23 5.47
C THR A 341 -13.21 -28.65 5.39
N VAL A 342 -13.95 -29.09 6.42
CA VAL A 342 -14.67 -30.36 6.46
C VAL A 342 -15.81 -30.46 5.44
N PHE A 343 -16.17 -29.36 4.77
CA PHE A 343 -17.25 -29.28 3.80
C PHE A 343 -16.78 -29.03 2.35
N LEU A 344 -15.47 -28.85 2.15
CA LEU A 344 -14.84 -28.72 0.82
C LEU A 344 -14.61 -30.11 0.23
#